data_AF-A0A815QAS7-F1
#
_entry.id   AF-A0A815QAS7-F1
#
_cell.length_a   1.000
_cell.length_b   1.000
_cell.length_c   1.000
_cell.angle_alpha   90.00
_cell.angle_beta   90.00
_cell.angle_gamma   90.00
#
_symmetry.space_group_name_H-M   'P 1'
#
loop_
_entity.id
_entity.type
_entity.pdbx_description
1 polymer ?
#
loop_
_entity_poly.entity_id
_entity_poly.type
_entity_poly.pdbx_seq_one_letter_code
_entity_poly.pdbx_strand_id
1 'polypeptide(L)'
;DQRCNNSIYDKQRQFCALVDGGGKDACQGDSGGPIHQWLDDHWEQVGIVSYGTGCAAATNPGIYTRLSYYHDWIQKTINEIDTTTIAPSTSASTTTTTVSSTTTSTITTTVSSTSTLQTTTSNAIQINSKVLFILIIFILLHFFLI
;
A
#
# COMPACT_ATOMS: atom_id res chain seq x y z
N ASP A 1 19.43 17.67 -6.49
CA ASP A 1 20.67 16.87 -6.37
C ASP A 1 21.09 16.35 -7.74
N GLN A 2 22.38 16.39 -8.07
CA GLN A 2 22.92 15.94 -9.34
C GLN A 2 22.86 14.39 -9.48
N ARG A 3 22.85 13.66 -8.35
CA ARG A 3 22.64 12.20 -8.29
C ARG A 3 21.26 11.77 -8.78
N CYS A 4 20.27 12.67 -8.73
CA CYS A 4 18.95 12.45 -9.28
C CYS A 4 18.86 12.71 -10.79
N ASN A 5 19.89 13.28 -11.41
CA ASN A 5 19.82 13.82 -12.75
C ASN A 5 20.19 12.75 -13.80
N ASN A 6 19.33 11.74 -13.97
CA ASN A 6 19.41 10.77 -15.06
C ASN A 6 18.43 11.14 -16.20
N SER A 7 18.62 10.59 -17.40
CA SER A 7 17.84 10.94 -18.60
C SER A 7 16.37 10.49 -18.57
N ILE A 8 16.01 9.60 -17.66
CA ILE A 8 14.67 9.00 -17.55
C ILE A 8 13.84 9.69 -16.44
N TYR A 9 14.49 10.44 -15.56
CA TYR A 9 13.88 11.10 -14.41
C TYR A 9 13.09 12.35 -14.83
N ASP A 10 11.78 12.32 -14.61
CA ASP A 10 10.88 13.45 -14.81
C ASP A 10 10.63 14.19 -13.49
N LYS A 11 11.25 15.35 -13.32
CA LYS A 11 11.14 16.20 -12.12
C LYS A 11 9.71 16.66 -11.81
N GLN A 12 8.84 16.72 -12.82
CA GLN A 12 7.45 17.13 -12.64
C GLN A 12 6.63 16.00 -12.03
N ARG A 13 6.77 14.78 -12.56
CA ARG A 13 5.98 13.61 -12.14
C ARG A 13 6.60 12.81 -11.00
N GLN A 14 7.88 13.02 -10.75
CA GLN A 14 8.67 12.26 -9.81
C GLN A 14 9.49 13.18 -8.91
N PHE A 15 9.80 12.68 -7.73
CA PHE A 15 10.86 13.22 -6.90
C PHE A 15 11.86 12.13 -6.55
N CYS A 16 13.01 12.57 -6.11
CA CYS A 16 14.15 11.74 -5.84
C CYS A 16 14.56 11.98 -4.38
N ALA A 17 14.81 10.90 -3.65
CA ALA A 17 15.22 10.96 -2.25
C ALA A 17 16.47 10.10 -2.01
N LEU A 18 17.34 10.62 -1.15
CA LEU A 18 18.62 10.00 -0.81
C LEU A 18 19.07 10.57 0.53
N VAL A 19 19.72 9.72 1.33
CA VAL A 19 20.42 10.14 2.54
C VAL A 19 21.90 10.22 2.25
N ASP A 20 22.55 11.31 2.65
CA ASP A 20 24.00 11.42 2.52
C ASP A 20 24.70 10.33 3.32
N GLY A 21 25.63 9.61 2.66
CA GLY A 21 26.25 8.41 3.21
C GLY A 21 25.43 7.12 3.08
N GLY A 22 24.21 7.20 2.55
CA GLY A 22 23.33 6.05 2.35
C GLY A 22 22.68 5.55 3.65
N GLY A 23 22.42 4.24 3.72
CA GLY A 23 21.91 3.57 4.93
C GLY A 23 20.40 3.64 5.14
N LYS A 24 19.67 4.46 4.36
CA LYS A 24 18.20 4.51 4.35
C LYS A 24 17.68 4.75 2.93
N ASP A 25 16.81 3.86 2.48
CA ASP A 25 16.05 3.96 1.23
C ASP A 25 14.92 2.92 1.25
N ALA A 26 13.98 3.02 0.32
CA ALA A 26 13.11 1.90 -0.03
C ALA A 26 13.92 0.77 -0.68
N CYS A 27 13.39 -0.45 -0.66
CA CYS A 27 14.05 -1.61 -1.24
C CYS A 27 13.09 -2.50 -2.04
N GLN A 28 13.58 -3.70 -2.38
CA GLN A 28 12.81 -4.68 -3.13
C GLN A 28 11.56 -5.10 -2.34
N GLY A 29 10.41 -5.07 -3.00
CA GLY A 29 9.11 -5.37 -2.40
C GLY A 29 8.37 -4.16 -1.83
N ASP A 30 9.03 -3.00 -1.70
CA ASP A 30 8.38 -1.77 -1.23
C ASP A 30 7.65 -1.00 -2.34
N SER A 31 7.77 -1.41 -3.60
CA SER A 31 7.14 -0.76 -4.76
C SER A 31 5.63 -0.61 -4.55
N GLY A 32 5.12 0.61 -4.75
CA GLY A 32 3.72 0.95 -4.46
C GLY A 32 3.45 1.37 -3.01
N GLY A 33 4.42 1.22 -2.10
CA GLY A 33 4.33 1.68 -0.73
C GLY A 33 4.33 3.21 -0.59
N PRO A 34 3.78 3.75 0.50
CA PRO A 34 3.74 5.18 0.73
C PRO A 34 5.07 5.71 1.28
N ILE A 35 5.44 6.93 0.88
CA ILE A 35 6.48 7.71 1.57
C ILE A 35 5.84 8.96 2.17
N HIS A 36 6.16 9.19 3.45
CA HIS A 36 5.58 10.27 4.24
C HIS A 36 6.62 11.34 4.59
N GLN A 37 6.16 12.57 4.74
CA GLN A 37 6.95 13.69 5.24
C GLN A 37 6.19 14.34 6.41
N TRP A 38 6.93 14.77 7.43
CA TRP A 38 6.37 15.58 8.52
C TRP A 38 6.30 17.03 8.05
N LEU A 39 5.09 17.56 7.93
CA LEU A 39 4.77 18.90 7.42
C LEU A 39 3.68 19.50 8.33
N ASP A 40 3.80 20.77 8.70
CA ASP A 40 2.76 21.49 9.47
C ASP A 40 2.17 20.68 10.63
N ASP A 41 3.05 20.12 11.49
CA ASP A 41 2.71 19.32 12.67
C ASP A 41 1.90 18.03 12.42
N HIS A 42 1.94 17.47 11.20
CA HIS A 42 1.37 16.15 10.90
C HIS A 42 2.16 15.36 9.84
N TRP A 43 1.86 14.06 9.69
CA TRP A 43 2.43 13.23 8.62
C TRP A 43 1.56 13.33 7.38
N GLU A 44 2.16 13.75 6.26
CA GLU A 44 1.52 13.73 4.95
C GLU A 44 2.18 12.69 4.05
N GLN A 45 1.37 11.97 3.27
CA GLN A 45 1.89 11.12 2.21
C GLN A 45 2.26 12.01 1.01
N VAL A 46 3.54 12.07 0.67
CA VAL A 46 4.06 12.93 -0.40
C VAL A 46 4.35 12.16 -1.69
N GLY A 47 4.45 10.83 -1.60
CA GLY A 47 4.82 10.00 -2.73
C GLY A 47 4.45 8.53 -2.62
N ILE A 48 4.82 7.83 -3.69
CA ILE A 48 4.73 6.37 -3.82
C ILE A 48 6.09 5.86 -4.26
N VAL A 49 6.60 4.80 -3.60
CA VAL A 49 7.83 4.11 -3.99
C VAL A 49 7.69 3.60 -5.42
N SER A 50 8.63 3.97 -6.31
CA SER A 50 8.59 3.58 -7.72
C SER A 50 9.75 2.66 -8.09
N TYR A 51 10.98 3.17 -8.13
CA TYR A 51 12.16 2.38 -8.48
C TYR A 51 13.45 3.00 -7.93
N GLY A 52 14.53 2.21 -7.95
CA GLY A 52 15.87 2.60 -7.54
C GLY A 52 16.88 1.53 -7.94
N THR A 53 18.17 1.87 -7.94
CA THR A 53 19.23 0.90 -8.22
C THR A 53 19.92 0.47 -6.92
N GLY A 54 19.72 -0.79 -6.53
CA GLY A 54 20.11 -1.25 -5.20
C GLY A 54 19.22 -0.64 -4.11
N CYS A 55 19.66 -0.73 -2.86
CA CYS A 55 18.95 -0.14 -1.72
C CYS A 55 19.96 0.58 -0.83
N ALA A 56 19.60 1.79 -0.38
CA ALA A 56 20.34 2.53 0.64
C ALA A 56 21.81 2.83 0.28
N ALA A 57 22.14 2.86 -1.01
CA ALA A 57 23.47 3.21 -1.48
C ALA A 57 23.68 4.73 -1.43
N ALA A 58 24.86 5.19 -1.00
CA ALA A 58 25.16 6.62 -0.85
C ALA A 58 25.09 7.43 -2.16
N THR A 59 25.18 6.75 -3.31
CA THR A 59 25.22 7.35 -4.64
C THR A 59 23.96 7.11 -5.47
N ASN A 60 23.13 6.14 -5.10
CA ASN A 60 21.96 5.76 -5.89
C ASN A 60 20.70 6.19 -5.15
N PRO A 61 20.02 7.25 -5.61
CA PRO A 61 18.79 7.66 -4.99
C PRO A 61 17.62 6.73 -5.36
N GLY A 62 16.65 6.66 -4.46
CA GLY A 62 15.32 6.15 -4.79
C GLY A 62 14.50 7.20 -5.55
N ILE A 63 13.70 6.75 -6.50
CA ILE A 63 12.77 7.55 -7.28
C ILE A 63 11.34 7.22 -6.87
N TYR A 64 10.56 8.26 -6.64
CA TYR A 64 9.22 8.21 -6.10
C TYR A 64 8.26 8.99 -6.99
N THR A 65 7.04 8.50 -7.14
CA THR A 65 5.96 9.24 -7.79
C THR A 65 5.61 10.46 -6.95
N ARG A 66 5.49 11.64 -7.56
CA ARG A 66 5.15 12.90 -6.89
C ARG A 66 3.64 13.07 -6.79
N LEU A 67 3.04 12.84 -5.62
CA LEU A 67 1.58 12.90 -5.47
C LEU A 67 0.99 14.29 -5.78
N SER A 68 1.72 15.37 -5.49
CA SER A 68 1.25 16.72 -5.79
C SER A 68 0.99 16.96 -7.29
N TYR A 69 1.72 16.28 -8.19
CA TYR A 69 1.48 16.36 -9.64
C TYR A 69 0.18 15.65 -10.04
N TYR A 70 -0.16 14.55 -9.35
CA TYR A 70 -1.31 13.71 -9.66
C TYR A 70 -2.57 14.09 -8.87
N HIS A 71 -2.52 15.17 -8.07
CA HIS A 71 -3.60 15.56 -7.15
C HIS A 71 -4.96 15.67 -7.85
N ASP A 72 -5.03 16.43 -8.95
CA ASP A 72 -6.28 16.65 -9.68
C ASP A 72 -6.85 15.35 -10.26
N TRP A 73 -5.98 14.46 -10.75
CA TRP A 73 -6.38 13.15 -11.25
C TRP A 73 -6.93 12.28 -10.12
N ILE A 74 -6.24 12.23 -8.97
CA ILE A 74 -6.67 11.47 -7.79
C ILE A 74 -8.05 11.98 -7.33
N GLN A 75 -8.22 13.29 -7.17
CA GLN A 75 -9.48 13.90 -6.75
C GLN A 75 -10.62 13.57 -7.73
N LYS A 76 -10.37 13.72 -9.03
CA LYS A 76 -11.34 13.36 -10.06
C LYS A 76 -11.76 11.89 -9.98
N THR A 77 -10.79 10.97 -9.88
CA THR A 77 -11.07 9.53 -9.80
C THR A 77 -11.87 9.16 -8.56
N ILE A 78 -11.56 9.76 -7.41
CA ILE A 78 -12.33 9.54 -6.16
C ILE A 78 -13.78 10.01 -6.33
N ASN A 79 -13.99 11.20 -6.90
CA ASN A 79 -15.33 11.75 -7.08
C ASN A 79 -16.18 10.97 -8.11
N GLU A 80 -15.56 10.42 -9.16
CA GLU A 80 -16.24 9.58 -10.15
C GLU A 80 -16.74 8.25 -9.54
N ILE A 81 -16.01 7.69 -8.57
CA ILE A 81 -16.39 6.46 -7.86
C ILE A 81 -17.67 6.68 -7.02
N ASP A 82 -17.83 7.87 -6.41
CA ASP A 82 -19.03 8.22 -5.65
C ASP A 82 -20.28 8.38 -6.55
N THR A 83 -20.11 8.81 -7.79
CA THR A 83 -21.24 9.00 -8.72
C THR A 83 -21.72 7.72 -9.41
N THR A 84 -20.94 6.64 -9.37
CA THR A 84 -21.27 5.37 -10.06
C THR A 84 -21.91 4.32 -9.14
N THR A 85 -22.02 4.60 -7.83
CA THR A 85 -22.55 3.63 -6.85
C THR A 85 -24.00 3.92 -6.41
N ILE A 86 -24.62 5.03 -6.85
CA ILE A 86 -26.04 5.32 -6.58
C ILE A 86 -26.73 5.88 -7.83
N ALA A 87 -26.87 5.07 -8.87
CA ALA A 87 -28.06 5.14 -9.71
C ALA A 87 -29.02 4.06 -9.20
N PRO A 88 -30.22 4.39 -8.66
CA PRO A 88 -31.22 3.37 -8.40
C PRO A 88 -31.65 2.81 -9.75
N SER A 89 -31.15 1.61 -10.08
CA SER A 89 -31.75 0.78 -11.11
C SER A 89 -33.17 0.47 -10.66
N THR A 90 -34.10 1.28 -11.14
CA THR A 90 -35.53 1.03 -11.01
C THR A 90 -35.83 -0.20 -11.85
N SER A 91 -35.83 -1.37 -11.21
CA SER A 91 -36.53 -2.57 -11.64
C SER A 91 -36.73 -3.43 -10.40
N ALA A 92 -37.97 -3.45 -9.94
CA ALA A 92 -38.41 -4.22 -8.79
C ALA A 92 -38.14 -5.71 -8.99
N SER A 93 -37.55 -6.36 -7.99
CA SER A 93 -37.95 -7.71 -7.61
C SER A 93 -37.73 -7.89 -6.11
N THR A 94 -38.86 -7.95 -5.43
CA THR A 94 -39.04 -8.27 -4.01
C THR A 94 -38.54 -9.68 -3.72
N THR A 95 -37.64 -9.85 -2.75
CA THR A 95 -37.71 -11.01 -1.86
C THR A 95 -37.24 -10.60 -0.47
N THR A 96 -38.23 -10.45 0.40
CA THR A 96 -38.17 -10.33 1.84
C THR A 96 -37.41 -11.51 2.46
N THR A 97 -36.43 -11.27 3.32
CA THR A 97 -36.23 -12.12 4.50
C THR A 97 -35.75 -11.27 5.67
N THR A 98 -36.50 -11.46 6.75
CA THR A 98 -36.67 -10.67 7.97
C THR A 98 -35.57 -10.92 9.01
N VAL A 99 -35.58 -10.06 10.04
CA VAL A 99 -35.06 -10.20 11.43
C VAL A 99 -33.73 -9.42 11.64
N SER A 100 -33.76 -8.12 12.05
CA SER A 100 -33.96 -7.57 13.43
C SER A 100 -32.98 -8.17 14.45
N SER A 101 -32.33 -7.48 15.40
CA SER A 101 -32.42 -6.15 16.02
C SER A 101 -31.24 -6.10 17.03
N THR A 102 -30.51 -4.97 17.18
CA THR A 102 -30.48 -4.08 18.38
C THR A 102 -30.05 -4.79 19.69
N THR A 103 -29.13 -4.35 20.57
CA THR A 103 -28.99 -3.03 21.23
C THR A 103 -27.79 -3.08 22.21
N THR A 104 -27.04 -1.98 22.30
CA THR A 104 -26.43 -1.27 23.47
C THR A 104 -26.00 -1.98 24.76
N SER A 105 -24.85 -1.53 25.31
CA SER A 105 -24.46 -1.30 26.75
C SER A 105 -23.10 -1.94 27.07
N THR A 106 -22.18 -1.47 27.90
CA THR A 106 -21.95 -0.27 28.72
C THR A 106 -20.53 -0.46 29.29
N ILE A 107 -19.82 0.65 29.51
CA ILE A 107 -18.46 0.77 30.07
C ILE A 107 -18.37 0.17 31.49
N THR A 108 -17.33 -0.62 31.82
CA THR A 108 -16.66 -0.61 33.15
C THR A 108 -15.23 -1.17 33.07
N THR A 109 -14.35 -0.44 33.74
CA THR A 109 -12.89 -0.50 34.01
C THR A 109 -12.35 -1.86 34.48
N THR A 110 -11.04 -2.13 34.29
CA THR A 110 -10.03 -2.48 35.35
C THR A 110 -8.81 -3.28 34.81
N VAL A 111 -7.65 -2.61 34.80
CA VAL A 111 -6.21 -2.99 34.84
C VAL A 111 -5.66 -4.36 34.36
N SER A 112 -4.50 -4.24 33.65
CA SER A 112 -3.32 -5.14 33.61
C SER A 112 -3.54 -6.55 33.02
N SER A 113 -2.94 -6.96 31.89
CA SER A 113 -1.48 -7.08 31.67
C SER A 113 -1.22 -7.80 30.33
N THR A 114 -0.07 -7.53 29.72
CA THR A 114 0.68 -8.37 28.74
C THR A 114 0.05 -8.62 27.35
N SER A 115 0.61 -7.96 26.33
CA SER A 115 0.29 -8.19 24.92
C SER A 115 0.92 -9.49 24.39
N THR A 116 0.12 -10.53 24.23
CA THR A 116 0.47 -11.70 23.41
C THR A 116 -0.14 -11.51 22.02
N LEU A 117 0.68 -11.52 20.97
CA LEU A 117 0.23 -11.60 19.58
C LEU A 117 -0.62 -12.87 19.41
N GLN A 118 -1.93 -12.71 19.24
CA GLN A 118 -2.79 -13.77 18.70
C GLN A 118 -2.68 -13.75 17.19
N THR A 119 -1.90 -14.69 16.64
CA THR A 119 -1.97 -15.06 15.24
C THR A 119 -3.33 -15.73 14.99
N THR A 120 -4.26 -15.00 14.37
CA THR A 120 -5.48 -15.59 13.81
C THR A 120 -5.05 -16.59 12.73
N THR A 121 -5.21 -17.88 12.99
CA THR A 121 -5.03 -18.93 11.99
C THR A 121 -6.17 -18.81 10.97
N SER A 122 -5.95 -18.04 9.92
CA SER A 122 -6.71 -18.14 8.68
C SER A 122 -6.61 -19.58 8.19
N ASN A 123 -7.75 -20.17 7.83
CA ASN A 123 -7.93 -21.53 7.32
C ASN A 123 -6.69 -22.07 6.60
N ALA A 124 -5.92 -22.93 7.26
CA ALA A 124 -4.80 -23.62 6.65
C ALA A 124 -5.34 -24.63 5.63
N ILE A 125 -5.35 -24.25 4.36
CA ILE A 125 -5.60 -25.18 3.26
C ILE A 125 -4.45 -26.18 3.26
N GLN A 126 -4.75 -27.47 3.39
CA GLN A 126 -3.71 -28.50 3.36
C GLN A 126 -3.14 -28.59 1.94
N ILE A 127 -2.04 -27.90 1.69
CA ILE A 127 -1.42 -27.82 0.37
C ILE A 127 -0.55 -29.06 0.17
N ASN A 128 -0.87 -29.88 -0.83
CA ASN A 128 -0.11 -31.09 -1.14
C ASN A 128 1.35 -30.75 -1.45
N SER A 129 2.29 -31.57 -1.00
CA SER A 129 3.74 -31.46 -1.28
C SER A 129 4.06 -31.23 -2.76
N LYS A 130 3.28 -31.82 -3.69
CA LYS A 130 3.43 -31.56 -5.14
C LYS A 130 3.08 -30.13 -5.54
N VAL A 131 2.03 -29.57 -4.95
CA VAL A 131 1.59 -28.19 -5.21
C VAL A 131 2.57 -27.19 -4.59
N LEU A 132 3.11 -27.50 -3.41
CA LEU A 132 4.16 -26.72 -2.77
C LEU A 132 5.44 -26.69 -3.63
N PHE A 133 5.85 -27.83 -4.19
CA PHE A 133 7.01 -27.90 -5.08
C PHE A 133 6.83 -27.11 -6.37
N ILE A 134 5.64 -27.17 -6.98
CA ILE A 134 5.30 -26.38 -8.16
C ILE A 134 5.30 -24.88 -7.83
N LEU A 135 4.71 -24.46 -6.71
CA LEU A 135 4.76 -23.07 -6.25
C LEU A 135 6.19 -22.58 -6.02
N ILE A 136 7.05 -23.39 -5.40
CA ILE A 136 8.46 -23.06 -5.20
C ILE A 136 9.18 -22.91 -6.54
N ILE A 137 8.95 -23.81 -7.50
CA ILE A 137 9.53 -23.69 -8.86
C ILE A 137 9.05 -22.40 -9.54
N PHE A 138 7.76 -22.08 -9.47
CA PHE A 138 7.23 -20.85 -10.07
C PHE A 138 7.80 -19.60 -9.42
N ILE A 139 7.91 -19.58 -8.09
CA ILE A 139 8.51 -18.46 -7.34
C ILE A 139 9.98 -18.33 -7.72
N LEU A 140 10.75 -19.42 -7.73
CA LEU A 140 12.16 -19.38 -8.13
C LEU A 140 12.32 -18.93 -9.59
N LEU A 141 11.50 -19.44 -10.51
CA LEU A 141 11.54 -19.01 -11.91
C LEU A 141 11.18 -17.51 -12.07
N HIS A 142 10.25 -16.99 -11.29
CA HIS A 142 9.93 -15.55 -11.32
C HIS A 142 11.07 -14.68 -10.77
N PHE A 143 11.79 -15.16 -9.76
CA PHE A 143 12.93 -14.45 -9.17
C PHE A 143 14.22 -14.53 -9.99
N PHE A 144 14.37 -15.51 -10.89
CA PHE A 144 15.57 -15.64 -11.75
C PHE A 144 15.40 -15.03 -13.15
N LEU A 145 14.20 -14.56 -13.51
CA LEU A 145 13.88 -13.98 -14.83
C LEU A 145 13.57 -12.48 -14.80
N ILE A 146 13.70 -11.82 -13.65
CA ILE A 146 13.60 -10.36 -13.46
C ILE A 146 14.92 -9.88 -12.87
#